data_AF-A0A4Q6E383-F1
#
_entry.id   AF-A0A4Q6E383-F1
#
_cell.length_a   1.000
_cell.length_b   1.000
_cell.length_c   1.000
_cell.angle_alpha   90.00
_cell.angle_beta   90.00
_cell.angle_gamma   90.00
#
_symmetry.space_group_name_H-M   'P 1'
#
loop_
_entity.id
_entity.type
_entity.pdbx_description
1 polymer ?
#
loop_
_entity_poly.entity_id
_entity_poly.type
_entity_poly.pdbx_seq_one_letter_code
_entity_poly.pdbx_strand_id
1 'polypeptide(L)'
;MAAANIPANEESRLQDLYKTELLDTPHEKEFDDIVKLASDLCNMPISLISLVDANRQWFKARIGLDVDETDRDISFCSHAILQDDVFEVSDATLDTRFNENPLVTEDPSIRYYAGVPLVTSLGNRLGTLCVIDKIPRHLTEKQKFGLKVLADNVIKIAELRIKNKHLNYLTQTQKRIISILAHDVRNPLSSIKSVIEFRKTDMLDEEEASQMMDMVSLQLDSTIDMIE
;
A
#
# COMPACT_ATOMS: atom_id res chain seq x y z
N MET A 1 4.35 28.33 19.53
CA MET A 1 3.73 27.26 18.71
C MET A 1 3.38 26.07 19.60
N ALA A 2 2.20 25.45 19.42
CA ALA A 2 1.83 24.22 20.13
C ALA A 2 2.00 22.99 19.21
N ALA A 3 2.76 21.98 19.64
CA ALA A 3 2.82 20.69 18.96
C ALA A 3 1.46 19.98 19.09
N ALA A 4 1.10 19.18 18.08
CA ALA A 4 -0.13 18.41 18.11
C ALA A 4 -0.07 17.34 19.21
N ASN A 5 -1.21 17.06 19.84
CA ASN A 5 -1.30 15.92 20.75
C ASN A 5 -1.10 14.60 20.01
N ILE A 6 -0.51 13.62 20.68
CA ILE A 6 -0.40 12.26 20.14
C ILE A 6 -1.77 11.57 20.27
N PRO A 7 -2.30 10.94 19.20
CA PRO A 7 -3.53 10.15 19.25
C PRO A 7 -3.48 9.05 20.32
N ALA A 8 -4.60 8.78 21.00
CA ALA A 8 -4.66 7.72 22.01
C ALA A 8 -4.39 6.31 21.44
N ASN A 9 -4.65 6.11 20.15
CA ASN A 9 -4.43 4.87 19.40
C ASN A 9 -3.13 4.89 18.55
N GLU A 10 -2.14 5.70 18.91
CA GLU A 10 -0.94 5.95 18.09
C GLU A 10 -0.21 4.66 17.67
N GLU A 11 -0.05 3.70 18.58
CA GLU A 11 0.63 2.43 18.26
C GLU A 11 -0.12 1.66 17.16
N SER A 12 -1.44 1.53 17.28
CA SER A 12 -2.27 0.88 16.25
C SER A 12 -2.24 1.64 14.93
N ARG A 13 -2.28 2.97 14.99
CA ARG A 13 -2.22 3.86 13.81
C ARG A 13 -0.90 3.70 13.05
N LEU A 14 0.24 3.66 13.76
CA LEU A 14 1.55 3.45 13.17
C LEU A 14 1.71 2.05 12.58
N GLN A 15 1.23 1.01 13.27
CA GLN A 15 1.22 -0.35 12.72
C GLN A 15 0.42 -0.42 11.42
N ASP A 16 -0.72 0.27 11.34
CA ASP A 16 -1.55 0.33 10.15
C ASP A 16 -0.85 1.12 9.02
N LEU A 17 -0.21 2.25 9.35
CA LEU A 17 0.61 3.02 8.42
C LEU A 17 1.71 2.15 7.81
N TYR A 18 2.47 1.41 8.62
CA TYR A 18 3.56 0.57 8.13
C TYR A 18 3.08 -0.59 7.25
N LYS A 19 1.89 -1.14 7.51
CA LYS A 19 1.27 -2.17 6.66
C LYS A 19 0.90 -1.68 5.27
N THR A 20 0.73 -0.36 5.08
CA THR A 20 0.45 0.19 3.75
C THR A 20 1.62 0.12 2.78
N GLU A 21 2.85 -0.07 3.27
CA GLU A 21 4.08 -0.03 2.47
C GLU A 21 4.22 1.26 1.62
N LEU A 22 3.70 2.39 2.12
CA LEU A 22 3.78 3.68 1.43
C LEU A 22 4.97 4.53 1.86
N LEU A 23 5.39 4.47 3.13
CA LEU A 23 6.53 5.26 3.63
C LEU A 23 7.83 4.88 2.94
N ASP A 24 8.70 5.87 2.72
CA ASP A 24 10.05 5.72 2.14
C ASP A 24 10.06 4.96 0.79
N THR A 25 8.97 5.09 0.04
CA THR A 25 8.87 4.50 -1.31
C THR A 25 8.90 5.60 -2.39
N PRO A 26 9.37 5.28 -3.60
CA PRO A 26 9.35 6.25 -4.71
C PRO A 26 7.94 6.79 -4.99
N HIS A 27 7.90 7.93 -5.68
CA HIS A 27 6.67 8.47 -6.24
C HIS A 27 5.98 7.46 -7.16
N GLU A 28 4.66 7.38 -7.06
CA GLU A 28 3.82 6.53 -7.93
C GLU A 28 2.78 7.43 -8.59
N LYS A 29 2.59 7.22 -9.89
CA LYS A 29 1.78 8.08 -10.74
C LYS A 29 0.35 8.24 -10.21
N GLU A 30 -0.22 7.18 -9.65
CA GLU A 30 -1.58 7.16 -9.14
C GLU A 30 -1.78 8.15 -7.97
N PHE A 31 -0.75 8.35 -7.14
CA PHE A 31 -0.79 9.34 -6.04
C PHE A 31 -0.45 10.75 -6.54
N ASP A 32 0.49 10.86 -7.50
CA ASP A 32 0.83 12.14 -8.13
C ASP A 32 -0.36 12.75 -8.87
N ASP A 33 -1.15 11.93 -9.58
CA ASP A 33 -2.38 12.35 -10.26
C ASP A 33 -3.42 12.88 -9.25
N ILE A 34 -3.51 12.28 -8.05
CA ILE A 34 -4.45 12.70 -7.00
C ILE A 34 -4.07 14.07 -6.45
N VAL A 35 -2.81 14.31 -6.11
CA VAL A 35 -2.39 15.63 -5.60
C VAL A 35 -2.52 16.70 -6.68
N LYS A 36 -2.27 16.34 -7.95
CA LYS A 36 -2.49 17.27 -9.07
C LYS A 36 -3.97 17.64 -9.20
N LEU A 37 -4.86 16.67 -9.16
CA LEU A 37 -6.30 16.91 -9.23
C LEU A 37 -6.83 17.68 -8.02
N ALA A 38 -6.33 17.43 -6.81
CA ALA A 38 -6.69 18.16 -5.60
C ALA A 38 -6.28 19.64 -5.69
N SER A 39 -5.06 19.91 -6.17
CA SER A 39 -4.54 21.25 -6.46
C SER A 39 -5.42 21.98 -7.48
N ASP A 40 -5.74 21.34 -8.61
CA ASP A 40 -6.55 21.93 -9.68
C ASP A 40 -8.02 22.15 -9.23
N LEU A 41 -8.61 21.21 -8.50
CA LEU A 41 -9.97 21.32 -7.95
C LEU A 41 -10.11 22.49 -6.97
N CYS A 42 -9.09 22.70 -6.14
CA CYS A 42 -9.10 23.73 -5.11
C CYS A 42 -8.55 25.08 -5.60
N ASN A 43 -7.96 25.13 -6.80
CA ASN A 43 -7.20 26.27 -7.31
C ASN A 43 -6.11 26.74 -6.33
N MET A 44 -5.37 25.78 -5.77
CA MET A 44 -4.33 26.02 -4.77
C MET A 44 -2.99 25.49 -5.28
N PRO A 45 -1.89 26.23 -5.09
CA PRO A 45 -0.61 25.90 -5.70
C PRO A 45 0.07 24.67 -5.10
N ILE A 46 -0.30 24.29 -3.88
CA ILE A 46 0.33 23.20 -3.13
C ILE A 46 -0.72 22.16 -2.77
N SER A 47 -0.40 20.89 -3.03
CA SER A 47 -1.20 19.75 -2.57
C SER A 47 -0.30 18.57 -2.23
N LEU A 48 -0.60 17.88 -1.14
CA LEU A 48 0.23 16.80 -0.61
C LEU A 48 -0.62 15.61 -0.21
N ILE A 49 -0.14 14.40 -0.48
CA ILE A 49 -0.50 13.21 0.28
C ILE A 49 0.58 13.07 1.34
N SER A 50 0.22 13.42 2.56
CA SER A 50 1.10 13.52 3.70
C SER A 50 0.82 12.38 4.67
N LEU A 51 1.83 11.60 5.02
CA LEU A 51 1.75 10.50 5.99
C LEU A 51 2.43 10.95 7.28
N VAL A 52 1.73 10.79 8.41
CA VAL A 52 2.26 11.18 9.73
C VAL A 52 2.90 9.94 10.34
N ASP A 53 4.23 9.90 10.36
CA ASP A 53 5.03 8.84 10.99
C ASP A 53 5.27 9.18 12.48
N ALA A 54 6.05 8.36 13.19
CA ALA A 54 6.32 8.54 14.62
C ALA A 54 6.89 9.94 14.92
N ASN A 55 7.90 10.37 14.15
CA ASN A 55 8.68 11.56 14.46
C ASN A 55 8.66 12.61 13.34
N ARG A 56 8.13 12.25 12.17
CA ARG A 56 8.16 13.06 10.95
C ARG A 56 6.82 13.03 10.24
N GLN A 57 6.68 13.95 9.31
CA GLN A 57 5.65 13.97 8.30
C GLN A 57 6.32 13.70 6.96
N TRP A 58 5.98 12.60 6.30
CA TRP A 58 6.57 12.17 5.03
C TRP A 58 5.59 12.35 3.86
N PHE A 59 6.05 12.81 2.71
CA PHE A 59 5.18 13.12 1.56
C PHE A 59 5.19 12.00 0.52
N LYS A 60 4.08 11.26 0.41
CA LYS A 60 3.93 10.20 -0.60
C LYS A 60 3.81 10.74 -2.01
N ALA A 61 3.15 11.89 -2.14
CA ALA A 61 3.04 12.66 -3.36
C ALA A 61 2.93 14.13 -3.00
N ARG A 62 3.50 14.99 -3.82
CA ARG A 62 3.55 16.44 -3.58
C ARG A 62 3.55 17.22 -4.88
N ILE A 63 2.93 18.38 -4.85
CA ILE A 63 3.09 19.44 -5.86
C ILE A 63 3.24 20.78 -5.14
N GLY A 64 4.08 21.66 -5.69
CA GLY A 64 4.27 23.03 -5.19
C GLY A 64 5.17 23.16 -3.95
N LEU A 65 5.82 22.08 -3.52
CA LEU A 65 6.76 22.06 -2.40
C LEU A 65 7.93 21.14 -2.74
N ASP A 66 9.17 21.55 -2.46
CA ASP A 66 10.40 20.84 -2.91
C ASP A 66 10.98 19.85 -1.90
N VAL A 67 10.52 19.88 -0.65
CA VAL A 67 10.95 18.96 0.42
C VAL A 67 10.14 17.66 0.41
N ASP A 68 10.75 16.56 0.84
CA ASP A 68 10.12 15.23 0.91
C ASP A 68 9.51 14.90 2.28
N GLU A 69 9.93 15.62 3.32
CA GLU A 69 9.42 15.48 4.67
C GLU A 69 9.63 16.75 5.50
N THR A 70 8.96 16.80 6.65
CA THR A 70 9.13 17.83 7.69
C THR A 70 9.03 17.18 9.06
N ASP A 71 9.50 17.86 10.11
CA ASP A 71 9.28 17.39 11.48
C ASP A 71 7.79 17.29 11.83
N ARG A 72 7.41 16.28 12.62
CA ARG A 72 6.03 16.07 13.03
C ARG A 72 5.49 17.21 13.89
N ASP A 73 6.35 17.83 14.69
CA ASP A 73 5.96 18.88 15.63
C ASP A 73 5.54 20.16 14.91
N ILE A 74 6.10 20.43 13.73
CA ILE A 74 5.76 21.61 12.92
C ILE A 74 4.62 21.35 11.93
N SER A 75 4.07 20.14 11.89
CA SER A 75 3.10 19.71 10.89
C SER A 75 1.65 20.14 11.20
N PHE A 76 0.98 20.68 10.17
CA PHE A 76 -0.47 20.88 10.17
C PHE A 76 -1.22 19.53 10.12
N CYS A 77 -0.70 18.55 9.38
CA CYS A 77 -1.31 17.22 9.24
C CYS A 77 -1.35 16.46 10.57
N SER A 78 -0.37 16.66 11.46
CA SER A 78 -0.39 16.12 12.83
C SER A 78 -1.60 16.59 13.63
N HIS A 79 -2.07 17.82 13.40
CA HIS A 79 -3.30 18.33 14.00
C HIS A 79 -4.55 17.80 13.30
N ALA A 80 -4.48 17.66 11.97
CA ALA A 80 -5.59 17.18 11.15
C ALA A 80 -5.98 15.73 11.45
N ILE A 81 -5.01 14.84 11.72
CA ILE A 81 -5.30 13.43 12.06
C ILE A 81 -6.05 13.27 13.39
N LEU A 82 -6.15 14.33 14.20
CA LEU A 82 -6.95 14.33 15.43
C LEU A 82 -8.43 14.68 15.18
N GLN A 83 -8.78 15.09 13.96
CA GLN A 83 -10.13 15.48 13.57
C GLN A 83 -10.86 14.34 12.86
N ASP A 84 -12.19 14.34 12.93
CA ASP A 84 -13.04 13.38 12.23
C ASP A 84 -13.36 13.81 10.78
N ASP A 85 -13.32 15.12 10.52
CA ASP A 85 -13.67 15.73 9.25
C ASP A 85 -12.53 16.65 8.76
N VAL A 86 -12.74 17.37 7.65
CA VAL A 86 -11.79 18.32 7.05
C VAL A 86 -11.30 19.29 8.11
N PHE A 87 -9.99 19.32 8.31
CA PHE A 87 -9.32 20.27 9.16
C PHE A 87 -8.94 21.50 8.33
N GLU A 88 -9.62 22.62 8.56
CA GLU A 88 -9.43 23.85 7.79
C GLU A 88 -8.88 24.99 8.68
N VAL A 89 -7.84 25.64 8.17
CA VAL A 89 -7.19 26.83 8.75
C VAL A 89 -7.22 27.92 7.69
N SER A 90 -8.14 28.87 7.85
CA SER A 90 -8.40 29.92 6.85
C SER A 90 -7.28 30.95 6.75
N ASP A 91 -6.65 31.28 7.89
CA ASP A 91 -5.44 32.10 7.97
C ASP A 91 -4.55 31.63 9.14
N ALA A 92 -3.43 31.00 8.82
CA ALA A 92 -2.49 30.44 9.79
C ALA A 92 -1.77 31.51 10.60
N THR A 93 -1.72 32.77 10.15
CA THR A 93 -1.14 33.88 10.92
C THR A 93 -2.02 34.33 12.07
N LEU A 94 -3.33 34.04 11.99
CA LEU A 94 -4.32 34.35 13.02
C LEU A 94 -4.61 33.15 13.92
N ASP A 95 -4.21 31.95 13.51
CA ASP A 95 -4.42 30.72 14.26
C ASP A 95 -3.36 30.55 15.35
N THR A 96 -3.77 30.60 16.62
CA THR A 96 -2.87 30.47 17.77
C THR A 96 -2.03 29.18 17.80
N ARG A 97 -2.43 28.14 17.06
CA ARG A 97 -1.66 26.89 16.95
C ARG A 97 -0.47 27.05 16.00
N PHE A 98 -0.59 27.90 14.99
CA PHE A 98 0.32 27.98 13.84
C PHE A 98 0.97 29.35 13.60
N ASN A 99 0.52 30.41 14.27
CA ASN A 99 1.00 31.78 14.03
C ASN A 99 2.51 31.97 14.23
N GLU A 100 3.12 31.15 15.09
CA GLU A 100 4.58 31.10 15.35
C GLU A 100 5.27 29.89 14.69
N ASN A 101 4.57 29.13 13.84
CA ASN A 101 5.14 27.97 13.16
C ASN A 101 6.13 28.44 12.07
N PRO A 102 7.35 27.86 11.99
CA PRO A 102 8.32 28.18 10.93
C PRO A 102 7.74 28.13 9.52
N LEU A 103 6.84 27.18 9.23
CA LEU A 103 6.19 27.06 7.92
C LEU A 103 5.26 28.24 7.59
N VAL A 104 4.88 29.04 8.59
CA VAL A 104 4.04 30.24 8.47
C VAL A 104 4.89 31.51 8.48
N THR A 105 5.86 31.60 9.40
CA THR A 105 6.69 32.79 9.61
C THR A 105 7.84 32.91 8.63
N GLU A 106 8.32 31.79 8.09
CA GLU A 106 9.43 31.71 7.14
C GLU A 106 8.93 31.15 5.80
N ASP A 107 9.81 30.68 4.91
CA ASP A 107 9.38 29.94 3.71
C ASP A 107 8.77 28.58 4.12
N PRO A 108 7.63 28.14 3.55
CA PRO A 108 6.94 28.67 2.37
C PRO A 108 5.90 29.77 2.62
N SER A 109 5.82 30.31 3.85
CA SER A 109 4.90 31.36 4.27
C SER A 109 3.45 30.95 4.09
N ILE A 110 3.10 29.78 4.64
CA ILE A 110 1.76 29.23 4.60
C ILE A 110 0.78 30.22 5.23
N ARG A 111 -0.34 30.47 4.55
CA ARG A 111 -1.48 31.20 5.10
C ARG A 111 -2.70 30.32 5.20
N TYR A 112 -2.89 29.42 4.25
CA TYR A 112 -4.05 28.57 4.22
C TYR A 112 -3.66 27.10 4.24
N TYR A 113 -4.42 26.31 5.00
CA TYR A 113 -4.32 24.86 5.02
C TYR A 113 -5.72 24.24 5.08
N ALA A 114 -5.97 23.24 4.26
CA ALA A 114 -7.09 22.32 4.46
C ALA A 114 -6.62 20.88 4.26
N GLY A 115 -6.84 20.02 5.25
CA GLY A 115 -6.44 18.62 5.25
C GLY A 115 -7.60 17.69 5.51
N VAL A 116 -7.78 16.68 4.65
CA VAL A 116 -8.73 15.59 4.87
C VAL A 116 -7.97 14.38 5.41
N PRO A 117 -8.34 13.84 6.58
CA PRO A 117 -7.71 12.65 7.13
C PRO A 117 -7.81 11.44 6.18
N LEU A 118 -6.70 10.71 6.04
CA LEU A 118 -6.66 9.43 5.31
C LEU A 118 -7.05 8.30 6.26
N VAL A 119 -8.32 7.90 6.23
CA VAL A 119 -8.90 6.95 7.19
C VAL A 119 -8.90 5.53 6.62
N THR A 120 -8.24 4.59 7.29
CA THR A 120 -8.24 3.17 6.89
C THR A 120 -9.58 2.48 7.19
N SER A 121 -9.78 1.30 6.64
CA SER A 121 -10.90 0.42 7.00
C SER A 121 -10.95 0.04 8.50
N LEU A 122 -9.84 0.18 9.22
CA LEU A 122 -9.76 0.01 10.68
C LEU A 122 -10.07 1.28 11.47
N GLY A 123 -10.35 2.40 10.79
CA GLY A 123 -10.62 3.70 11.41
C GLY A 123 -9.37 4.50 11.80
N ASN A 124 -8.17 4.02 11.48
CA ASN A 124 -6.93 4.73 11.79
C ASN A 124 -6.67 5.85 10.77
N ARG A 125 -6.19 7.00 11.24
CA ARG A 125 -5.86 8.16 10.40
C ARG A 125 -4.37 8.20 10.12
N LEU A 126 -3.98 7.80 8.92
CA LEU A 126 -2.56 7.62 8.59
C LEU A 126 -1.84 8.94 8.30
N GLY A 127 -2.60 9.97 7.96
CA GLY A 127 -2.11 11.26 7.51
C GLY A 127 -3.23 12.03 6.83
N THR A 128 -2.93 12.85 5.83
CA THR A 128 -3.92 13.66 5.11
C THR A 128 -3.67 13.76 3.60
N LEU A 129 -4.75 13.89 2.83
CA LEU A 129 -4.70 14.64 1.57
C LEU A 129 -4.97 16.12 1.91
N CYS A 130 -4.00 16.99 1.66
CA CYS A 130 -4.15 18.41 2.00
C CYS A 130 -3.80 19.34 0.84
N VAL A 131 -4.43 20.51 0.86
CA VAL A 131 -4.16 21.64 -0.04
C VAL A 131 -3.72 22.85 0.78
N ILE A 132 -2.78 23.62 0.23
CA ILE A 132 -2.08 24.69 0.94
C ILE A 132 -1.97 25.91 0.01
N ASP A 133 -2.08 27.11 0.57
CA ASP A 133 -1.90 28.36 -0.16
C ASP A 133 -1.13 29.39 0.68
N LYS A 134 -0.48 30.34 -0.02
CA LYS A 134 0.25 31.47 0.55
C LYS A 134 -0.64 32.70 0.77
N ILE A 135 -1.94 32.59 0.51
CA ILE A 135 -2.95 33.59 0.83
C ILE A 135 -4.11 32.95 1.61
N PRO A 136 -4.84 33.70 2.46
CA PRO A 136 -6.02 33.18 3.15
C PRO A 136 -7.12 32.70 2.20
N ARG A 137 -7.83 31.61 2.55
CA ARG A 137 -8.89 31.00 1.73
C ARG A 137 -10.01 30.40 2.59
N HIS A 138 -11.06 29.95 1.90
CA HIS A 138 -12.09 29.06 2.42
C HIS A 138 -12.46 28.02 1.35
N LEU A 139 -12.63 26.75 1.74
CA LEU A 139 -13.19 25.73 0.85
C LEU A 139 -14.67 25.95 0.65
N THR A 140 -15.10 25.80 -0.60
CA THR A 140 -16.51 25.56 -0.93
C THR A 140 -16.91 24.13 -0.55
N GLU A 141 -18.20 23.89 -0.34
CA GLU A 141 -18.71 22.54 -0.06
C GLU A 141 -18.39 21.52 -1.17
N LYS A 142 -18.36 21.98 -2.44
CA LYS A 142 -17.95 21.15 -3.58
C LYS A 142 -16.47 20.73 -3.48
N GLN A 143 -15.59 21.64 -3.05
CA GLN A 143 -14.17 21.33 -2.88
C GLN A 143 -13.95 20.39 -1.69
N LYS A 144 -14.64 20.62 -0.56
CA LYS A 144 -14.60 19.69 0.59
C LYS A 144 -15.04 18.29 0.18
N PHE A 145 -16.16 18.17 -0.52
CA PHE A 145 -16.65 16.90 -1.04
C PHE A 145 -15.62 16.22 -1.96
N GLY A 146 -15.07 16.96 -2.92
CA GLY A 146 -14.08 16.41 -3.84
C GLY A 146 -12.80 15.94 -3.13
N LEU A 147 -12.29 16.72 -2.16
CA LEU A 147 -11.14 16.31 -1.36
C LEU A 147 -11.42 15.04 -0.53
N LYS A 148 -12.62 14.92 0.06
CA LYS A 148 -13.04 13.68 0.76
C LYS A 148 -13.02 12.48 -0.17
N VAL A 149 -13.60 12.61 -1.37
CA VAL A 149 -13.60 11.54 -2.36
C VAL A 149 -12.17 11.17 -2.78
N LEU A 150 -11.29 12.16 -2.97
CA LEU A 150 -9.90 11.89 -3.33
C LEU A 150 -9.13 11.21 -2.18
N ALA A 151 -9.30 11.67 -0.94
CA ALA A 151 -8.72 11.06 0.25
C ALA A 151 -9.13 9.59 0.41
N ASP A 152 -10.42 9.27 0.20
CA ASP A 152 -10.92 7.89 0.20
C ASP A 152 -10.26 7.04 -0.89
N ASN A 153 -10.00 7.62 -2.07
CA ASN A 153 -9.33 6.91 -3.16
C ASN A 153 -7.86 6.61 -2.84
N VAL A 154 -7.15 7.52 -2.16
CA VAL A 154 -5.77 7.26 -1.69
C VAL A 154 -5.71 5.99 -0.85
N ILE A 155 -6.60 5.86 0.14
CA ILE A 155 -6.66 4.67 1.00
C ILE A 155 -7.05 3.43 0.19
N LYS A 156 -8.04 3.52 -0.69
CA LYS A 156 -8.44 2.37 -1.53
C LYS A 156 -7.30 1.87 -2.39
N ILE A 157 -6.53 2.76 -3.01
CA ILE A 157 -5.36 2.41 -3.83
C ILE A 157 -4.31 1.70 -2.96
N ALA A 158 -3.99 2.27 -1.78
CA ALA A 158 -3.04 1.68 -0.85
C ALA A 158 -3.45 0.27 -0.41
N GLU A 159 -4.70 0.08 0.01
CA GLU A 159 -5.21 -1.24 0.43
C GLU A 159 -5.26 -2.24 -0.73
N LEU A 160 -5.69 -1.80 -1.93
CA LEU A 160 -5.73 -2.66 -3.12
C LEU A 160 -4.33 -3.12 -3.53
N ARG A 161 -3.32 -2.26 -3.41
CA ARG A 161 -1.92 -2.61 -3.69
C ARG A 161 -1.45 -3.77 -2.79
N ILE A 162 -1.71 -3.68 -1.49
CA ILE A 162 -1.34 -4.74 -0.53
C ILE A 162 -2.09 -6.04 -0.82
N LYS A 163 -3.41 -5.96 -1.06
CA LYS A 163 -4.23 -7.12 -1.42
C LYS A 163 -3.74 -7.80 -2.71
N ASN A 164 -3.43 -7.03 -3.75
CA ASN A 164 -2.89 -7.55 -5.00
C ASN A 164 -1.51 -8.20 -4.83
N LYS A 165 -0.62 -7.60 -4.02
CA LYS A 165 0.68 -8.20 -3.69
C LYS A 165 0.52 -9.56 -3.01
N HIS A 166 -0.40 -9.65 -2.05
CA HIS A 166 -0.72 -10.90 -1.36
C HIS A 166 -1.31 -11.95 -2.31
N LEU A 167 -2.26 -11.57 -3.16
CA LEU A 167 -2.86 -12.47 -4.15
C LEU A 167 -1.82 -13.01 -5.14
N ASN A 168 -0.91 -12.15 -5.60
CA ASN A 168 0.19 -12.55 -6.48
C ASN A 168 1.14 -13.54 -5.80
N TYR A 169 1.46 -13.31 -4.53
CA TYR A 169 2.26 -14.25 -3.74
C TYR A 169 1.57 -15.63 -3.64
N LEU A 170 0.28 -15.68 -3.28
CA LEU A 170 -0.47 -16.93 -3.20
C LEU A 170 -0.51 -17.66 -4.54
N THR A 171 -0.75 -16.93 -5.64
CA THR A 171 -0.78 -17.47 -7.00
C THR A 171 0.58 -18.07 -7.40
N GLN A 172 1.69 -17.41 -7.06
CA GLN A 172 3.03 -17.92 -7.35
C GLN A 172 3.34 -19.18 -6.54
N THR A 173 2.97 -19.21 -5.25
CA THR A 173 3.13 -20.38 -4.39
C THR A 173 2.33 -21.57 -4.91
N GLN A 174 1.06 -21.34 -5.30
CA GLN A 174 0.22 -22.38 -5.91
C GLN A 174 0.86 -22.94 -7.19
N LYS A 175 1.37 -22.07 -8.08
CA LYS A 175 2.07 -22.52 -9.31
C LYS A 175 3.30 -23.36 -9.03
N ARG A 176 4.08 -23.03 -7.99
CA ARG A 176 5.25 -23.83 -7.58
C ARG A 176 4.84 -25.21 -7.10
N ILE A 177 3.80 -25.31 -6.26
CA ILE A 177 3.27 -26.59 -5.79
C ILE A 177 2.80 -27.45 -6.96
N ILE A 178 1.99 -26.88 -7.87
CA ILE A 178 1.52 -27.60 -9.07
C ILE A 178 2.70 -28.08 -9.92
N SER A 179 3.75 -27.27 -10.07
CA SER A 179 4.94 -27.68 -10.83
C SER A 179 5.70 -28.83 -10.20
N ILE A 180 5.78 -28.90 -8.87
CA ILE A 180 6.42 -30.00 -8.13
C ILE A 180 5.59 -31.28 -8.32
N LEU A 181 4.28 -31.20 -8.06
CA LEU A 181 3.36 -32.34 -8.26
C LEU A 181 3.38 -32.86 -9.70
N ALA A 182 3.39 -31.96 -10.69
CA ALA A 182 3.44 -32.36 -12.10
C ALA A 182 4.75 -33.05 -12.48
N HIS A 183 5.88 -32.68 -11.86
CA HIS A 183 7.13 -33.39 -12.06
C HIS A 183 7.05 -34.80 -11.46
N ASP A 184 6.55 -34.92 -10.23
CA ASP A 184 6.53 -36.19 -9.51
C ASP A 184 5.53 -37.18 -10.13
N VAL A 185 4.42 -36.70 -10.72
CA VAL A 185 3.50 -37.53 -11.52
C VAL A 185 4.10 -37.93 -12.87
N ARG A 186 4.92 -37.07 -13.51
CA ARG A 186 5.51 -37.37 -14.82
C ARG A 186 6.51 -38.52 -14.76
N ASN A 187 7.23 -38.65 -13.65
CA ASN A 187 8.25 -39.68 -13.47
C ASN A 187 7.70 -41.11 -13.58
N PRO A 188 6.72 -41.55 -12.77
CA PRO A 188 6.15 -42.88 -12.89
C PRO A 188 5.43 -43.07 -14.23
N LEU A 189 4.74 -42.06 -14.77
CA LEU A 189 4.13 -42.14 -16.11
C LEU A 189 5.17 -42.41 -17.21
N SER A 190 6.34 -41.78 -17.13
CA SER A 190 7.45 -42.02 -18.07
C SER A 190 7.99 -43.44 -17.92
N SER A 191 8.15 -43.92 -16.68
CA SER A 191 8.55 -45.29 -16.40
C SER A 191 7.56 -46.32 -16.95
N ILE A 192 6.24 -46.14 -16.72
CA ILE A 192 5.18 -46.99 -17.30
C ILE A 192 5.30 -47.02 -18.83
N LYS A 193 5.45 -45.84 -19.45
CA LYS A 193 5.59 -45.74 -20.91
C LYS A 193 6.81 -46.51 -21.41
N SER A 194 7.96 -46.40 -20.74
CA SER A 194 9.17 -47.13 -21.10
C SER A 194 8.99 -48.65 -20.98
N VAL A 195 8.34 -49.15 -19.92
CA VAL A 195 8.05 -50.59 -19.78
C VAL A 195 7.15 -51.09 -20.92
N ILE A 196 6.11 -50.32 -21.28
CA ILE A 196 5.23 -50.64 -22.42
C ILE A 196 6.01 -50.65 -23.74
N GLU A 197 6.86 -49.66 -23.98
CA GLU A 197 7.67 -49.56 -25.20
C GLU A 197 8.65 -50.73 -25.33
N PHE A 198 9.38 -51.07 -24.26
CA PHE A 198 10.36 -52.16 -24.28
C PHE A 198 9.73 -53.53 -24.45
N ARG A 199 8.59 -53.80 -23.80
CA ARG A 199 7.84 -55.06 -23.98
C ARG A 199 7.28 -55.16 -25.41
N LYS A 200 6.90 -54.05 -26.04
CA LYS A 200 6.44 -54.05 -27.44
C LYS A 200 7.55 -54.35 -28.45
N THR A 201 8.81 -54.07 -28.09
CA THR A 201 10.00 -54.36 -28.92
C THR A 201 10.68 -55.68 -28.58
N ASP A 202 10.03 -56.56 -27.78
CA ASP A 202 10.60 -57.82 -27.27
C ASP A 202 11.97 -57.63 -26.57
N MET A 203 12.21 -56.46 -25.98
CA MET A 203 13.45 -56.13 -25.26
C MET A 203 13.39 -56.50 -23.77
N LEU A 204 12.21 -56.85 -23.25
CA LEU A 204 11.99 -57.34 -21.89
C LEU A 204 11.15 -58.62 -21.96
N ASP A 205 11.54 -59.63 -21.21
CA ASP A 205 10.71 -60.82 -21.03
C ASP A 205 9.55 -60.58 -20.04
N GLU A 206 8.76 -61.62 -19.78
CA GLU A 206 7.58 -61.49 -18.92
C GLU A 206 7.95 -61.18 -17.46
N GLU A 207 9.04 -61.77 -16.97
CA GLU A 207 9.51 -61.66 -15.59
C GLU A 207 10.19 -60.30 -15.36
N GLU A 208 11.06 -59.87 -16.27
CA GLU A 208 11.76 -58.58 -16.23
C GLU A 208 10.78 -57.40 -16.24
N ALA A 209 9.74 -57.45 -17.09
CA ALA A 209 8.73 -56.40 -17.10
C ALA A 209 7.79 -56.44 -15.89
N SER A 210 7.58 -57.60 -15.26
CA SER A 210 6.88 -57.67 -13.97
C SER A 210 7.68 -56.97 -12.87
N GLN A 211 8.99 -57.24 -12.78
CA GLN A 211 9.88 -56.59 -11.81
C GLN A 211 9.95 -55.07 -12.02
N MET A 212 10.00 -54.61 -13.28
CA MET A 212 9.94 -53.17 -13.56
C MET A 212 8.59 -52.55 -13.18
N MET A 213 7.47 -53.24 -13.41
CA MET A 213 6.16 -52.75 -12.98
C MET A 213 6.04 -52.66 -11.46
N ASP A 214 6.63 -53.59 -10.70
CA ASP A 214 6.65 -53.52 -9.24
C ASP A 214 7.42 -52.27 -8.75
N MET A 215 8.56 -51.95 -9.37
CA MET A 215 9.31 -50.72 -9.07
C MET A 215 8.50 -49.45 -9.39
N VAL A 216 7.75 -49.47 -10.49
CA VAL A 216 6.86 -48.36 -10.87
C VAL A 216 5.69 -48.23 -9.89
N SER A 217 5.13 -49.35 -9.41
CA SER A 217 4.08 -49.34 -8.39
C SER A 217 4.55 -48.67 -7.11
N LEU A 218 5.75 -49.01 -6.62
CA LEU A 218 6.33 -48.37 -5.43
C LEU A 218 6.55 -46.86 -5.63
N GLN A 219 6.94 -46.42 -6.84
CA GLN A 219 7.05 -45.00 -7.17
C GLN A 219 5.69 -44.30 -7.21
N LEU A 220 4.66 -44.96 -7.74
CA LEU A 220 3.29 -44.45 -7.76
C LEU A 220 2.74 -44.30 -6.33
N ASP A 221 2.91 -45.32 -5.48
CA ASP A 221 2.48 -45.28 -4.08
C ASP A 221 3.14 -44.11 -3.36
N SER A 222 4.46 -43.94 -3.52
CA SER A 222 5.18 -42.79 -2.98
C SER A 222 4.68 -41.43 -3.50
N THR A 223 4.20 -41.38 -4.74
CA THR A 223 3.62 -40.15 -5.34
C THR A 223 2.20 -39.89 -4.84
N ILE A 224 1.41 -40.94 -4.61
CA ILE A 224 0.05 -40.87 -4.08
C ILE A 224 0.08 -40.42 -2.61
N ASP A 225 1.00 -40.97 -1.81
CA ASP A 225 1.24 -40.59 -0.41
C ASP A 225 1.58 -39.09 -0.26
N MET A 226 2.11 -38.43 -1.31
CA MET A 226 2.37 -36.99 -1.30
C MET A 226 1.13 -36.13 -1.56
N ILE A 227 0.02 -36.72 -2.00
CA ILE A 227 -1.22 -36.04 -2.40
C ILE A 227 -2.35 -36.27 -1.38
N GLU A 228 -2.24 -37.29 -0.52
CA GLU A 228 -3.15 -37.60 0.61
C GLU A 228 -2.83 -36.80 1.89
#